data_AF-H2C9N0-F1
#
_entry.id   AF-H2C9N0-F1
#
_cell.length_a   1.000
_cell.length_b   1.000
_cell.length_c   1.000
_cell.angle_alpha   90.00
_cell.angle_beta   90.00
_cell.angle_gamma   90.00
#
_symmetry.space_group_name_H-M   'P 1'
#
loop_
_entity.id
_entity.type
_entity.pdbx_description
1 polymer ?
#
loop_
_entity_poly.entity_id
_entity_poly.type
_entity_poly.pdbx_seq_one_letter_code
_entity_poly.pdbx_strand_id
1 'polypeptide(L)'
;MSISEFDVIIMGVWVPFIQVDNDPDVDVIVSDGEVNVYLDLRTAEVRASDLMFKADEHSLYVYDPRRKVVIKVVRLPVEVVSDSIQFQVRNGTVTVTMRRK
;
A
#
# COMPACT_ATOMS: atom_id res chain seq x y z
N MET A 1 28.15 2.39 12.64
CA MET A 1 28.42 0.94 12.74
C MET A 1 28.13 0.56 14.18
N SER A 2 27.15 -0.23 14.58
CA SER A 2 26.05 -0.99 13.96
C SER A 2 25.01 -1.13 15.09
N ILE A 3 23.72 -1.01 14.83
CA ILE A 3 22.68 -1.27 15.83
C ILE A 3 22.42 -2.78 15.83
N SER A 4 22.43 -3.37 17.02
CA SER A 4 22.40 -4.80 17.33
C SER A 4 21.08 -5.48 16.96
N GLU A 5 21.19 -6.60 16.25
CA GLU A 5 20.13 -7.60 16.04
C GLU A 5 19.79 -8.28 17.38
N PHE A 6 18.50 -8.44 17.67
CA PHE A 6 18.03 -9.23 18.81
C PHE A 6 17.62 -10.62 18.33
N ASP A 7 18.37 -11.64 18.77
CA ASP A 7 18.02 -13.05 18.62
C ASP A 7 16.97 -13.46 19.66
N VAL A 8 15.88 -14.09 19.23
CA VAL A 8 14.92 -14.77 20.11
C VAL A 8 15.03 -16.27 19.88
N ILE A 9 15.57 -17.00 20.85
CA ILE A 9 15.71 -18.45 20.82
C ILE A 9 14.43 -19.09 21.40
N ILE A 10 13.63 -19.75 20.56
CA ILE A 10 12.61 -20.71 21.00
C ILE A 10 12.96 -22.08 20.43
N MET A 11 13.44 -22.97 21.31
CA MET A 11 13.57 -24.42 21.08
C MET A 11 14.27 -24.85 19.77
N GLY A 12 15.52 -24.39 19.55
CA GLY A 12 16.50 -25.10 18.71
C GLY A 12 16.19 -25.22 17.21
N VAL A 13 15.14 -24.58 16.71
CA VAL A 13 14.86 -24.49 15.28
C VAL A 13 15.30 -23.11 14.82
N TRP A 14 16.31 -23.06 13.96
CA TRP A 14 16.62 -21.88 13.15
C TRP A 14 15.48 -21.69 12.17
N VAL A 15 14.44 -20.96 12.58
CA VAL A 15 13.46 -20.44 11.65
C VAL A 15 14.06 -19.14 11.12
N PRO A 16 14.37 -19.01 9.82
CA PRO A 16 14.68 -17.70 9.28
C PRO A 16 13.46 -16.83 9.58
N PHE A 17 13.63 -15.79 10.39
CA PHE A 17 12.67 -14.71 10.45
C PHE A 17 12.71 -14.08 9.07
N ILE A 18 11.85 -14.57 8.16
CA ILE A 18 11.54 -13.84 6.95
C ILE A 18 10.84 -12.60 7.48
N GLN A 19 11.58 -11.50 7.62
CA GLN A 19 10.99 -10.19 7.68
C GLN A 19 10.31 -10.04 6.32
N VAL A 20 9.04 -10.44 6.26
CA VAL A 20 8.18 -10.15 5.13
C VAL A 20 8.15 -8.63 5.14
N ASP A 21 8.85 -8.04 4.18
CA ASP A 21 8.73 -6.63 3.90
C ASP A 21 7.26 -6.42 3.55
N ASN A 22 6.48 -5.99 4.53
CA ASN A 22 5.02 -5.88 4.42
C ASN A 22 4.61 -4.66 3.58
N ASP A 23 5.55 -4.10 2.82
CA ASP A 23 5.31 -3.00 1.92
C ASP A 23 4.66 -3.54 0.64
N PRO A 24 3.37 -3.26 0.39
CA PRO A 24 2.69 -3.82 -0.77
C PRO A 24 3.31 -3.33 -2.08
N ASP A 25 3.36 -4.23 -3.04
CA ASP A 25 3.78 -3.94 -4.41
C ASP A 25 2.79 -2.97 -5.06
N VAL A 26 3.32 -2.01 -5.82
CA VAL A 26 2.54 -0.93 -6.42
C VAL A 26 2.95 -0.72 -7.86
N ASP A 27 1.94 -0.72 -8.75
CA ASP A 27 2.08 -0.23 -10.11
C ASP A 27 1.25 1.03 -10.32
N VAL A 28 1.81 2.02 -11.01
CA VAL A 28 1.12 3.26 -11.36
C VAL A 28 1.09 3.40 -12.87
N ILE A 29 -0.11 3.45 -13.44
CA ILE A 29 -0.35 3.62 -14.87
C ILE A 29 -1.07 4.94 -15.09
N VAL A 30 -0.49 5.77 -15.95
CA VAL A 30 -1.12 7.02 -16.40
C VAL A 30 -1.72 6.77 -17.77
N SER A 31 -3.02 7.05 -17.91
CA SER A 31 -3.76 6.99 -19.16
C SER A 31 -4.42 8.34 -19.44
N ASP A 32 -5.04 8.50 -20.60
CA ASP A 32 -5.62 9.78 -20.98
C ASP A 32 -6.76 10.16 -20.00
N GLY A 33 -6.57 11.26 -19.28
CA GLY A 33 -7.50 11.76 -18.25
C GLY A 33 -7.44 11.08 -16.87
N GLU A 34 -6.67 10.01 -16.67
CA GLU A 34 -6.72 9.22 -15.43
C GLU A 34 -5.36 8.70 -14.95
N VAL A 35 -5.27 8.47 -13.64
CA VAL A 35 -4.18 7.76 -12.98
C VAL A 35 -4.76 6.53 -12.30
N ASN A 36 -4.23 5.37 -12.63
CA ASN A 36 -4.63 4.08 -12.09
C ASN A 36 -3.48 3.52 -11.23
N VAL A 37 -3.75 3.30 -9.95
CA VAL A 37 -2.81 2.68 -9.01
C VAL A 37 -3.29 1.27 -8.69
N TYR A 38 -2.41 0.29 -8.85
CA TYR A 38 -2.67 -1.11 -8.55
C TYR A 38 -1.83 -1.49 -7.33
N LEU A 39 -2.49 -1.99 -6.30
CA LEU A 39 -1.86 -2.36 -5.03
C LEU A 39 -2.09 -3.84 -4.76
N ASP A 40 -1.03 -4.64 -4.66
CA ASP A 40 -1.15 -6.04 -4.25
C ASP A 40 -1.15 -6.14 -2.72
N LEU A 41 -2.27 -6.58 -2.16
CA LEU A 41 -2.44 -6.75 -0.71
C LEU A 41 -2.48 -8.22 -0.30
N ARG A 42 -2.21 -9.16 -1.20
CA ARG A 42 -2.31 -10.60 -0.88
C ARG A 42 -1.34 -11.05 0.21
N THR A 43 -0.19 -10.39 0.31
CA THR A 43 0.82 -10.62 1.34
C THR A 43 0.58 -9.78 2.61
N ALA A 44 -0.31 -8.80 2.55
CA ALA A 44 -0.63 -7.93 3.67
C ALA A 44 -1.72 -8.57 4.56
N GLU A 45 -1.55 -8.50 5.87
CA GLU A 45 -2.59 -8.89 6.84
C GLU A 45 -3.74 -7.86 6.93
N VAL A 46 -4.19 -7.32 5.81
CA VAL A 46 -5.18 -6.26 5.75
C VAL A 46 -6.33 -6.65 4.83
N ARG A 47 -7.55 -6.50 5.32
CA ARG A 47 -8.74 -6.67 4.49
C ARG A 47 -8.92 -5.40 3.66
N ALA A 48 -8.87 -5.53 2.34
CA ALA A 48 -9.01 -4.40 1.43
C ALA A 48 -10.34 -3.63 1.61
N SER A 49 -11.39 -4.28 2.12
CA SER A 49 -12.67 -3.64 2.47
C SER A 49 -12.58 -2.63 3.60
N ASP A 50 -11.55 -2.75 4.44
CA ASP A 50 -11.39 -1.95 5.65
C ASP A 50 -10.49 -0.73 5.38
N LEU A 51 -10.00 -0.56 4.15
CA LEU A 51 -9.06 0.50 3.79
C LEU A 51 -9.75 1.83 3.50
N MET A 52 -9.05 2.90 3.86
CA MET A 52 -9.38 4.25 3.45
C MET A 52 -8.30 4.79 2.50
N PHE A 53 -8.75 5.45 1.44
CA PHE A 53 -7.89 6.08 0.45
C PHE A 53 -8.06 7.59 0.53
N LYS A 54 -6.94 8.32 0.55
CA LYS A 54 -6.91 9.78 0.50
C LYS A 54 -5.84 10.21 -0.49
N ALA A 55 -6.03 11.33 -1.17
CA ALA A 55 -5.03 11.87 -2.06
C ALA A 55 -4.80 13.36 -1.76
N ASP A 56 -3.59 13.81 -2.06
CA ASP A 56 -3.31 15.22 -2.37
C ASP A 56 -3.03 15.35 -3.88
N GLU A 57 -2.38 16.44 -4.32
CA GLU A 57 -2.10 16.64 -5.74
C GLU A 57 -1.07 15.63 -6.29
N HIS A 58 -0.17 15.08 -5.48
CA HIS A 58 0.97 14.27 -5.94
C HIS A 58 1.12 12.92 -5.21
N SER A 59 0.22 12.58 -4.30
CA SER A 59 0.35 11.40 -3.46
C SER A 59 -0.99 10.77 -3.16
N LEU A 60 -1.03 9.44 -3.24
CA LEU A 60 -2.12 8.61 -2.75
C LEU A 60 -1.69 7.94 -1.44
N TYR A 61 -2.52 8.07 -0.43
CA TYR A 61 -2.35 7.51 0.91
C TYR A 61 -3.32 6.34 1.09
N VAL A 62 -2.77 5.18 1.45
CA VAL A 62 -3.51 3.98 1.80
C VAL A 62 -3.45 3.79 3.30
N TYR A 63 -4.60 3.84 3.97
CA TYR A 63 -4.69 3.88 5.43
C TYR A 63 -5.58 2.76 5.97
N ASP A 64 -5.11 2.08 7.02
CA ASP A 64 -5.93 1.19 7.84
C ASP A 64 -6.48 1.97 9.05
N PRO A 65 -7.78 2.32 9.07
CA PRO A 65 -8.40 3.01 10.20
C PRO A 65 -8.53 2.16 11.46
N ARG A 66 -8.54 0.84 11.36
CA ARG A 66 -8.67 -0.06 12.51
C ARG A 66 -7.37 -0.12 13.28
N ARG A 67 -6.24 -0.24 12.56
CA ARG A 67 -4.89 -0.24 13.13
C ARG A 67 -4.33 1.17 13.35
N LYS A 68 -4.99 2.19 12.78
CA LYS A 68 -4.55 3.60 12.77
C LYS A 68 -3.18 3.80 12.13
N VAL A 69 -2.89 3.05 11.06
CA VAL A 69 -1.57 3.01 10.40
C VAL A 69 -1.71 3.35 8.93
N VAL A 70 -0.75 4.13 8.41
CA VAL A 70 -0.57 4.30 6.96
C VAL A 70 0.15 3.05 6.44
N ILE A 71 -0.49 2.34 5.51
CA ILE A 71 0.05 1.14 4.88
C ILE A 71 1.05 1.53 3.81
N LYS A 72 0.66 2.48 2.95
CA LYS A 72 1.45 2.90 1.80
C LYS A 72 1.22 4.36 1.49
N VAL A 73 2.29 5.02 1.06
CA VAL A 73 2.23 6.31 0.36
C VAL A 73 2.76 6.09 -1.05
N VAL A 74 1.91 6.34 -2.05
CA VAL A 74 2.26 6.20 -3.48
C VAL A 74 2.47 7.58 -4.04
N ARG A 75 3.69 7.85 -4.54
CA ARG A 75 3.98 9.08 -5.28
C ARG A 75 3.39 8.99 -6.68
N LEU A 76 2.61 9.99 -7.06
CA LEU A 76 1.95 10.05 -8.36
C LEU A 76 2.83 10.84 -9.34
N PRO A 77 2.99 10.35 -10.59
CA PRO A 77 3.83 11.01 -11.59
C PRO A 77 3.18 12.26 -12.21
N VAL A 78 1.90 12.51 -11.95
CA VAL A 78 1.14 13.65 -12.45
C VAL A 78 0.19 14.17 -11.37
N GLU A 79 -0.26 15.42 -11.50
CA GLU A 79 -1.29 15.98 -10.62
C GLU A 79 -2.64 15.29 -10.81
N VAL A 80 -3.34 15.05 -9.71
CA VAL A 80 -4.68 14.47 -9.70
C VAL A 80 -5.69 15.37 -9.00
N VAL A 81 -6.96 15.16 -9.33
CA VAL A 81 -8.09 15.78 -8.66
C VAL A 81 -8.41 14.94 -7.40
N SER A 82 -8.02 15.42 -6.22
CA SER A 82 -7.97 14.61 -4.99
C SER A 82 -9.32 14.04 -4.51
N ASP A 83 -10.45 14.64 -4.89
CA ASP A 83 -11.80 14.16 -4.55
C ASP A 83 -12.38 13.16 -5.56
N SER A 84 -11.65 12.86 -6.64
CA SER A 84 -12.08 11.95 -7.71
C SER A 84 -11.71 10.48 -7.49
N ILE A 85 -11.25 10.12 -6.28
CA ILE A 85 -10.82 8.76 -5.94
C ILE A 85 -12.00 7.80 -6.08
N GLN A 86 -11.80 6.77 -6.88
CA GLN A 86 -12.64 5.58 -6.94
C GLN A 86 -11.77 4.37 -6.69
N PHE A 87 -12.29 3.35 -6.00
CA PHE A 87 -11.52 2.13 -5.80
C PHE A 87 -12.37 0.88 -5.90
N GLN A 88 -11.74 -0.21 -6.30
CA GLN A 88 -12.31 -1.54 -6.36
C GLN A 88 -11.31 -2.57 -5.87
N VAL A 89 -11.82 -3.70 -5.40
CA VAL A 89 -11.01 -4.82 -4.91
C VAL A 89 -11.35 -6.05 -5.72
N ARG A 90 -10.33 -6.71 -6.29
CA ARG A 90 -10.50 -7.97 -7.01
C ARG A 90 -9.31 -8.87 -6.77
N ASN A 91 -9.56 -10.09 -6.29
CA ASN A 91 -8.54 -11.13 -6.07
C ASN A 91 -7.34 -10.69 -5.22
N GLY A 92 -7.55 -9.84 -4.21
CA GLY A 92 -6.50 -9.32 -3.35
C GLY A 92 -5.71 -8.14 -3.92
N THR A 93 -6.02 -7.70 -5.14
CA THR A 93 -5.51 -6.46 -5.72
C THR A 93 -6.53 -5.34 -5.52
N VAL A 94 -6.07 -4.18 -5.07
CA VAL A 94 -6.84 -2.94 -5.06
C VAL A 94 -6.49 -2.15 -6.31
N THR A 95 -7.51 -1.70 -7.04
CA THR A 95 -7.35 -0.69 -8.08
C THR A 95 -7.91 0.62 -7.54
N VAL A 96 -7.10 1.67 -7.57
CA VAL A 96 -7.51 3.03 -7.25
C VAL A 96 -7.39 3.89 -8.50
N THR A 97 -8.48 4.50 -8.92
CA THR A 97 -8.56 5.38 -10.09
C THR A 97 -8.80 6.80 -9.62
N MET A 98 -8.06 7.75 -10.19
CA MET A 98 -8.18 9.19 -9.94
C MET A 98 -8.16 9.93 -11.28
N ARG A 99 -8.94 11.00 -11.40
CA ARG A 99 -8.86 11.89 -12.56
C ARG A 99 -7.56 12.68 -12.51
N ARG A 100 -6.87 12.74 -13.64
CA ARG A 100 -5.75 13.65 -13.85
C ARG A 100 -6.26 15.09 -13.91
N LYS A 101 -5.48 16.02 -13.36
CA LYS A 101 -5.76 17.46 -13.42
C LYS A 101 -5.32 18.07 -14.75
#